data_AF-A0A562ZPW9-F1
#
_entry.id   AF-A0A562ZPW9-F1
#
_cell.length_a   1.000
_cell.length_b   1.000
_cell.length_c   1.000
_cell.angle_alpha   90.00
_cell.angle_beta   90.00
_cell.angle_gamma   90.00
#
_symmetry.space_group_name_H-M   'P 1'
#
loop_
_entity.id
_entity.type
_entity.pdbx_description
1 polymer ?
#
loop_
_entity_poly.entity_id
_entity_poly.type
_entity_poly.pdbx_seq_one_letter_code
_entity_poly.pdbx_strand_id
1 'polypeptide(L)'
;MPTAPLAPSLEEEVAPDTAAFYRRALRLLVDADIPFLVGGAFAHACFTGIRRSTKDLDLFIRREDYERVAALARAEGWEAELTYPHWLAKVYAGADFIDLIFNSGNGLTPVNESWFRDNPEADVLGVPVRIANAEDGLLSKAFIMERERYDGADVAHLIQANAEHLDWPGLLKRFSANWRVLLAHLTLFGYIYPGERHRVPQWLMDELTARLAAESAQPPAADPHVCAGTLLSREQYLHDVEQLGYVDGRLTPVSTMTEDDVARWTEAIPARQLDPALPVAPSGGLAA
;
A
#
# COMPACT_ATOMS: atom_id res chain seq x y z
N MET A 1 6.54 18.41 17.63
CA MET A 1 7.76 17.62 17.33
C MET A 1 8.38 18.21 16.08
N PRO A 2 9.70 18.40 15.98
CA PRO A 2 10.30 18.88 14.74
C PRO A 2 10.09 17.82 13.66
N THR A 3 9.27 18.14 12.67
CA THR A 3 9.06 17.33 11.45
C THR A 3 10.35 17.28 10.67
N ALA A 4 10.76 16.10 10.20
CA ALA A 4 11.85 15.97 9.26
C ALA A 4 11.63 16.93 8.07
N PRO A 5 12.67 17.58 7.53
CA PRO A 5 12.51 18.46 6.38
C PRO A 5 12.01 17.62 5.20
N LEU A 6 10.78 17.87 4.77
CA LEU A 6 10.19 17.20 3.62
C LEU A 6 10.92 17.65 2.35
N ALA A 7 11.14 16.70 1.42
CA ALA A 7 11.81 17.00 0.16
C ALA A 7 11.07 18.11 -0.64
N PRO A 8 11.80 19.03 -1.29
CA PRO A 8 11.18 20.09 -2.12
C PRO A 8 10.54 19.51 -3.39
N SER A 9 9.59 20.28 -3.95
CA SER A 9 8.77 20.04 -5.15
C SER A 9 9.24 18.91 -6.06
N LEU A 10 8.37 17.91 -6.25
CA LEU A 10 8.57 16.70 -7.05
C LEU A 10 8.27 16.93 -8.54
N GLU A 11 8.42 18.18 -9.02
CA GLU A 11 8.09 18.60 -10.39
C GLU A 11 8.96 17.95 -11.46
N GLU A 12 10.21 17.62 -11.15
CA GLU A 12 11.16 17.06 -12.12
C GLU A 12 10.93 15.55 -12.37
N GLU A 13 10.11 14.88 -11.55
CA GLU A 13 9.91 13.42 -11.59
C GLU A 13 8.78 12.98 -12.52
N VAL A 14 8.01 13.94 -13.04
CA VAL A 14 6.79 13.72 -13.81
C VAL A 14 6.82 14.57 -15.07
N ALA A 15 6.31 14.04 -16.18
CA ALA A 15 6.21 14.80 -17.42
C ALA A 15 5.37 16.08 -17.21
N PRO A 16 5.71 17.22 -17.84
CA PRO A 16 5.05 18.50 -17.57
C PRO A 16 3.52 18.48 -17.69
N ASP A 17 2.98 17.79 -18.70
CA ASP A 17 1.54 17.69 -18.94
C ASP A 17 0.85 16.85 -17.85
N THR A 18 1.42 15.70 -17.49
CA THR A 18 0.96 14.86 -16.37
C THR A 18 1.02 15.63 -15.04
N ALA A 19 2.10 16.39 -14.80
CA ALA A 19 2.22 17.24 -13.62
C ALA A 19 1.17 18.37 -13.58
N ALA A 20 0.80 18.92 -14.74
CA ALA A 20 -0.28 19.90 -14.84
C ALA A 20 -1.65 19.28 -14.50
N PHE A 21 -1.92 18.06 -14.98
CA PHE A 21 -3.10 17.29 -14.60
C PHE A 21 -3.16 17.02 -13.09
N TYR A 22 -2.09 16.49 -12.50
CA TYR A 22 -2.01 16.23 -11.07
C TYR A 22 -2.21 17.50 -10.23
N ARG A 23 -1.53 18.59 -10.60
CA ARG A 23 -1.68 19.89 -9.94
C ARG A 23 -3.12 20.40 -10.01
N ARG A 24 -3.79 20.24 -11.16
CA ARG A 24 -5.20 20.62 -11.33
C ARG A 24 -6.10 19.79 -10.43
N ALA A 25 -5.89 18.47 -10.36
CA ALA A 25 -6.68 17.58 -9.52
C ALA A 25 -6.51 17.89 -8.02
N LEU A 26 -5.28 18.11 -7.55
CA LEU A 26 -5.02 18.51 -6.17
C LEU A 26 -5.73 19.81 -5.81
N ARG A 27 -5.65 20.83 -6.67
CA ARG A 27 -6.34 22.12 -6.47
C ARG A 27 -7.86 21.96 -6.46
N LEU A 28 -8.41 21.14 -7.35
CA LEU A 28 -9.85 20.86 -7.41
C LEU A 28 -10.37 20.29 -6.09
N LEU A 29 -9.64 19.36 -5.48
CA LEU A 29 -10.01 18.76 -4.21
C LEU A 29 -9.86 19.72 -3.03
N VAL A 30 -8.80 20.54 -3.02
CA VAL A 30 -8.58 21.60 -2.03
C VAL A 30 -9.68 22.64 -2.09
N ASP A 31 -9.99 23.16 -3.28
CA ASP A 31 -11.01 24.20 -3.49
C ASP A 31 -12.42 23.71 -3.11
N ALA A 32 -12.67 22.40 -3.25
CA ALA A 32 -13.95 21.77 -2.91
C ALA A 32 -14.04 21.26 -1.46
N ASP A 33 -13.00 21.48 -0.64
CA ASP A 33 -12.90 21.01 0.75
C ASP A 33 -13.21 19.50 0.87
N ILE A 34 -12.62 18.70 -0.03
CA ILE A 34 -12.67 17.25 0.04
C ILE A 34 -11.45 16.76 0.84
N PRO A 35 -11.63 16.00 1.92
CA PRO A 35 -10.50 15.40 2.63
C PRO A 35 -9.78 14.36 1.77
N PHE A 36 -8.48 14.56 1.56
CA PHE A 36 -7.59 13.58 0.94
C PHE A 36 -6.19 13.67 1.53
N LEU A 37 -5.39 12.63 1.32
CA LEU A 37 -3.96 12.61 1.64
C LEU A 37 -3.18 12.15 0.42
N VAL A 38 -2.11 12.85 0.06
CA VAL A 38 -1.18 12.34 -0.95
C VAL A 38 -0.34 11.22 -0.34
N GLY A 39 -0.24 10.09 -1.02
CA GLY A 39 0.56 8.95 -0.59
C GLY A 39 1.57 8.52 -1.64
N GLY A 40 1.80 7.21 -1.72
CA GLY A 40 2.57 6.65 -2.83
C GLY A 40 4.01 7.11 -2.92
N ALA A 41 4.51 7.19 -4.16
CA ALA A 41 5.85 7.66 -4.46
C ALA A 41 6.08 9.11 -3.99
N PHE A 42 5.06 9.97 -4.06
CA PHE A 42 5.18 11.37 -3.64
C PHE A 42 5.42 11.50 -2.14
N ALA A 43 4.55 10.90 -1.31
CA ALA A 43 4.74 10.91 0.14
C ALA A 43 6.04 10.20 0.54
N HIS A 44 6.37 9.09 -0.11
CA HIS A 44 7.63 8.39 0.14
C HIS A 44 8.84 9.29 -0.12
N ALA A 45 8.87 9.99 -1.25
CA ALA A 45 9.95 10.93 -1.58
C ALA A 45 10.02 12.10 -0.59
N CYS A 46 8.88 12.60 -0.10
CA CYS A 46 8.86 13.61 0.96
C CYS A 46 9.55 13.11 2.24
N PHE A 47 9.35 11.85 2.63
CA PHE A 47 9.92 11.28 3.86
C PHE A 47 11.37 10.79 3.72
N THR A 48 11.80 10.34 2.54
CA THR A 48 13.09 9.66 2.36
C THR A 48 14.06 10.45 1.49
N GLY A 49 13.57 11.44 0.74
CA GLY A 49 14.33 12.11 -0.32
C GLY A 49 14.60 11.22 -1.55
N ILE A 50 14.16 9.95 -1.54
CA ILE A 50 14.34 9.04 -2.66
C ILE A 50 13.29 9.36 -3.71
N ARG A 51 13.74 9.94 -4.82
CA ARG A 51 12.88 10.30 -5.94
C ARG A 51 12.90 9.19 -6.99
N ARG A 52 11.72 8.85 -7.49
CA ARG A 52 11.53 7.86 -8.55
C ARG A 52 10.45 8.37 -9.48
N SER A 53 10.65 8.15 -10.78
CA SER A 53 9.57 8.33 -11.75
C SER A 53 8.39 7.43 -11.37
N THR A 54 7.21 8.04 -11.28
CA THR A 54 5.96 7.36 -10.96
C THR A 54 4.96 7.60 -12.07
N LYS A 55 4.07 6.63 -12.32
CA LYS A 55 3.06 6.71 -13.39
C LYS A 55 1.70 7.19 -12.88
N ASP A 56 1.57 7.27 -11.56
CA ASP A 56 0.35 7.54 -10.81
C ASP A 56 0.60 8.56 -9.70
N LEU A 57 -0.47 9.29 -9.39
CA LEU A 57 -0.62 10.05 -8.15
C LEU A 57 -1.57 9.28 -7.24
N ASP A 58 -1.07 8.82 -6.10
CA ASP A 58 -1.86 8.11 -5.10
C ASP A 58 -2.52 9.09 -4.13
N LEU A 59 -3.85 9.13 -4.12
CA LEU A 59 -4.67 9.91 -3.20
C LEU A 59 -5.48 8.99 -2.29
N PHE A 60 -5.22 9.07 -0.99
CA PHE A 60 -5.99 8.35 0.01
C PHE A 60 -7.23 9.17 0.38
N ILE A 61 -8.40 8.60 0.17
CA ILE A 61 -9.72 9.21 0.46
C ILE A 61 -10.58 8.25 1.25
N ARG A 62 -11.60 8.75 1.96
CA ARG A 62 -12.64 7.86 2.49
C ARG A 62 -13.49 7.34 1.34
N ARG A 63 -13.99 6.11 1.45
CA ARG A 63 -14.86 5.53 0.42
C ARG A 63 -16.11 6.36 0.16
N GLU A 64 -16.67 7.00 1.19
CA GLU A 64 -17.86 7.85 1.10
C GLU A 64 -17.64 9.14 0.28
N ASP A 65 -16.39 9.61 0.18
CA ASP A 65 -16.06 10.82 -0.57
C ASP A 65 -15.90 10.57 -2.09
N TYR A 66 -15.81 9.31 -2.53
CA TYR A 66 -15.60 8.95 -3.94
C TYR A 66 -16.62 9.59 -4.89
N GLU A 67 -17.92 9.56 -4.58
CA GLU A 67 -18.93 10.10 -5.49
C GLU A 67 -18.78 11.62 -5.68
N ARG A 68 -18.34 12.33 -4.64
CA ARG A 68 -18.04 13.77 -4.71
C ARG A 68 -16.81 14.02 -5.60
N VAL A 69 -15.75 13.24 -5.41
CA VAL A 69 -14.53 13.32 -6.23
C VAL A 69 -14.84 13.01 -7.70
N ALA A 70 -15.59 11.94 -7.96
CA ALA A 70 -15.97 11.52 -9.30
C ALA A 70 -16.85 12.56 -10.01
N ALA A 71 -17.77 13.21 -9.29
CA ALA A 71 -18.58 14.30 -9.85
C ALA A 71 -17.72 15.52 -10.26
N LEU A 72 -16.74 15.90 -9.42
CA LEU A 72 -15.81 16.99 -9.73
C LEU A 72 -14.92 16.64 -10.94
N ALA A 73 -14.36 15.42 -10.98
CA ALA A 73 -13.56 14.96 -12.09
C ALA A 73 -14.33 15.00 -13.42
N ARG A 74 -15.58 14.51 -13.43
CA ARG A 74 -16.45 14.55 -14.63
C ARG A 74 -16.79 15.98 -15.06
N ALA A 75 -16.95 16.92 -14.12
CA ALA A 75 -17.17 18.33 -14.42
C ALA A 75 -15.96 18.99 -15.10
N GLU A 76 -14.74 18.52 -14.81
CA GLU A 76 -13.50 18.91 -15.50
C GLU A 76 -13.30 18.21 -16.85
N GLY A 77 -14.22 17.30 -17.24
CA GLY A 77 -14.11 16.52 -18.46
C GLY A 77 -13.21 15.28 -18.35
N TRP A 78 -12.87 14.85 -17.12
CA TRP A 78 -12.12 13.62 -16.86
C TRP A 78 -13.05 12.43 -16.66
N GLU A 79 -12.53 11.23 -16.90
CA GLU A 79 -13.25 10.00 -16.64
C GLU A 79 -12.96 9.53 -15.21
N ALA A 80 -13.99 9.04 -14.51
CA ALA A 80 -13.85 8.52 -13.15
C ALA A 80 -14.51 7.13 -13.07
N GLU A 81 -13.71 6.14 -12.71
CA GLU A 81 -14.05 4.73 -12.72
C GLU A 81 -13.78 4.08 -11.35
N LEU A 82 -14.74 3.33 -10.83
CA LEU A 82 -14.55 2.50 -9.66
C LEU A 82 -13.94 1.15 -10.05
N THR A 83 -12.64 1.13 -10.32
CA THR A 83 -11.91 -0.02 -10.89
C THR A 83 -12.02 -1.27 -10.02
N TYR A 84 -11.80 -1.15 -8.70
CA TYR A 84 -11.98 -2.22 -7.74
C TYR A 84 -12.80 -1.71 -6.54
N PRO A 85 -14.11 -1.99 -6.50
CA PRO A 85 -15.03 -1.38 -5.54
C PRO A 85 -14.66 -1.49 -4.06
N HIS A 86 -13.85 -2.49 -3.66
CA HIS A 86 -13.37 -2.66 -2.29
C HIS A 86 -12.18 -1.80 -1.91
N TRP A 87 -11.40 -1.25 -2.85
CA TRP A 87 -10.20 -0.48 -2.49
C TRP A 87 -9.75 0.66 -3.42
N LEU A 88 -10.07 0.61 -4.72
CA LEU A 88 -9.48 1.52 -5.71
C LEU A 88 -10.52 2.07 -6.70
N ALA A 89 -10.47 3.37 -6.90
CA ALA A 89 -11.02 4.04 -8.07
C ALA A 89 -9.90 4.77 -8.82
N LYS A 90 -10.14 5.11 -10.08
CA LYS A 90 -9.19 5.86 -10.92
C LYS A 90 -9.87 7.06 -11.57
N VAL A 91 -9.12 8.14 -11.70
CA VAL A 91 -9.50 9.32 -12.49
C VAL A 91 -8.53 9.47 -13.64
N TYR A 92 -9.04 9.59 -14.87
CA TYR A 92 -8.25 9.61 -16.10
C TYR A 92 -8.36 10.94 -16.83
N ALA A 93 -7.22 11.45 -17.26
CA ALA A 93 -7.09 12.53 -18.24
C ALA A 93 -6.29 12.02 -19.44
N GLY A 94 -6.98 11.43 -20.42
CA GLY A 94 -6.33 10.76 -21.54
C GLY A 94 -5.58 9.50 -21.09
N ALA A 95 -4.26 9.48 -21.26
CA ALA A 95 -3.41 8.35 -20.86
C ALA A 95 -2.90 8.46 -19.40
N ASP A 96 -2.99 9.63 -18.79
CA ASP A 96 -2.58 9.88 -17.41
C ASP A 96 -3.70 9.55 -16.44
N PHE A 97 -3.36 9.08 -15.24
CA PHE A 97 -4.34 8.73 -14.22
C PHE A 97 -3.89 9.02 -12.78
N ILE A 98 -4.88 9.10 -11.90
CA ILE A 98 -4.76 9.28 -10.45
C ILE A 98 -5.46 8.09 -9.78
N ASP A 99 -4.83 7.54 -8.75
CA ASP A 99 -5.37 6.46 -7.95
C ASP A 99 -6.07 7.02 -6.72
N LEU A 100 -7.37 6.75 -6.60
CA LEU A 100 -8.18 7.08 -5.43
C LEU A 100 -8.29 5.83 -4.55
N ILE A 101 -7.45 5.78 -3.52
CA ILE A 101 -7.29 4.63 -2.63
C ILE A 101 -8.14 4.85 -1.38
N PHE A 102 -9.05 3.93 -1.09
CA PHE A 102 -9.88 3.99 0.12
C PHE A 102 -9.77 2.74 1.00
N ASN A 103 -8.98 1.75 0.56
CA ASN A 103 -8.56 0.59 1.34
C ASN A 103 -7.24 0.04 0.74
N SER A 104 -6.59 -0.92 1.38
CA SER A 104 -5.58 -1.76 0.72
C SER A 104 -6.27 -2.82 -0.14
N GLY A 105 -5.60 -3.29 -1.21
CA GLY A 105 -6.14 -4.33 -2.09
C GLY A 105 -6.51 -5.64 -1.38
N ASN A 106 -5.81 -5.98 -0.30
CA ASN A 106 -6.11 -7.13 0.57
C ASN A 106 -7.20 -6.86 1.63
N GLY A 107 -7.80 -5.67 1.65
CA GLY A 107 -8.88 -5.28 2.56
C GLY A 107 -8.49 -5.05 4.02
N LEU A 108 -7.19 -4.92 4.34
CA LEU A 108 -6.70 -4.76 5.72
C LEU A 108 -6.70 -3.33 6.24
N THR A 109 -6.57 -2.32 5.36
CA THR A 109 -6.33 -0.94 5.78
C THR A 109 -7.36 0.05 5.21
N PRO A 110 -8.64 0.00 5.63
CA PRO A 110 -9.62 0.99 5.24
C PRO A 110 -9.15 2.40 5.61
N VAL A 111 -9.29 3.35 4.68
CA VAL A 111 -9.00 4.76 4.91
C VAL A 111 -10.15 5.36 5.70
N ASN A 112 -9.90 5.53 7.00
CA ASN A 112 -10.85 6.05 7.99
C ASN A 112 -10.23 7.24 8.74
N GLU A 113 -10.89 7.67 9.81
CA GLU A 113 -10.57 8.90 10.52
C GLU A 113 -9.19 8.85 11.16
N SER A 114 -8.64 7.66 11.38
CA SER A 114 -7.28 7.51 11.88
C SER A 114 -6.21 7.99 10.92
N TRP A 115 -6.48 7.94 9.62
CA TRP A 115 -5.55 8.41 8.58
C TRP A 115 -5.41 9.92 8.59
N PHE A 116 -6.48 10.65 8.93
CA PHE A 116 -6.56 12.11 8.88
C PHE A 116 -6.16 12.79 10.20
N ARG A 117 -5.20 12.20 10.94
CA ARG A 117 -4.69 12.73 12.20
C ARG A 117 -3.23 13.11 12.08
N ASP A 118 -2.92 14.33 12.53
CA ASP A 118 -1.56 14.88 12.65
C ASP A 118 -0.70 14.75 11.38
N ASN A 119 -1.36 14.78 10.21
CA ASN A 119 -0.70 14.62 8.92
C ASN A 119 0.29 15.75 8.63
N PRO A 120 1.50 15.45 8.13
CA PRO A 120 2.42 16.47 7.66
C PRO A 120 1.85 17.25 6.46
N GLU A 121 2.14 18.54 6.42
CA GLU A 121 1.89 19.39 5.26
C GLU A 121 3.13 19.40 4.36
N ALA A 122 2.93 19.27 3.05
CA ALA A 122 3.98 19.24 2.05
C ALA A 122 3.58 20.06 0.82
N ASP A 123 4.57 20.57 0.08
CA ASP A 123 4.34 21.09 -1.27
C ASP A 123 4.52 19.96 -2.29
N VAL A 124 3.43 19.55 -2.92
CA VAL A 124 3.42 18.54 -3.97
C VAL A 124 3.04 19.22 -5.28
N LEU A 125 4.01 19.28 -6.21
CA LEU A 125 3.85 19.91 -7.52
C LEU A 125 3.38 21.38 -7.43
N GLY A 126 3.87 22.14 -6.44
CA GLY A 126 3.47 23.54 -6.23
C GLY A 126 2.07 23.69 -5.64
N VAL A 127 1.53 22.65 -5.00
CA VAL A 127 0.25 22.68 -4.28
C VAL A 127 0.50 22.30 -2.81
N PRO A 128 0.16 23.19 -1.85
CA PRO A 128 0.21 22.84 -0.44
C PRO A 128 -0.90 21.83 -0.12
N VAL A 129 -0.51 20.64 0.32
CA VAL A 129 -1.40 19.51 0.63
C VAL A 129 -0.93 18.79 1.88
N ARG A 130 -1.77 17.87 2.38
CA ARG A 130 -1.37 16.93 3.42
C ARG A 130 -0.93 15.61 2.79
N ILE A 131 0.09 14.98 3.37
CA ILE A 131 0.56 13.65 2.98
C ILE A 131 0.16 12.61 4.02
N ALA A 132 0.00 11.35 3.59
CA ALA A 132 -0.22 10.23 4.50
C ALA A 132 0.95 10.11 5.48
N ASN A 133 0.70 9.70 6.73
CA ASN A 133 1.76 9.56 7.72
C ASN A 133 2.75 8.45 7.30
N ALA A 134 4.00 8.55 7.77
CA ALA A 134 5.01 7.54 7.47
C ALA A 134 4.59 6.14 7.96
N GLU A 135 3.88 6.06 9.09
CA GLU A 135 3.30 4.83 9.64
C GLU A 135 2.23 4.22 8.75
N ASP A 136 1.38 5.06 8.16
CA ASP A 136 0.32 4.64 7.22
C ASP A 136 0.94 4.16 5.89
N GLY A 137 1.97 4.86 5.41
CA GLY A 137 2.79 4.43 4.27
C GLY A 137 3.54 3.12 4.53
N LEU A 138 4.09 2.94 5.73
CA LEU A 138 4.76 1.70 6.13
C LEU A 138 3.76 0.53 6.15
N LEU A 139 2.62 0.72 6.81
CA LEU A 139 1.58 -0.31 6.90
C LEU A 139 1.09 -0.73 5.51
N SER A 140 0.75 0.21 4.63
CA SER A 140 0.23 -0.09 3.30
C SER A 140 1.24 -0.83 2.42
N LYS A 141 2.53 -0.53 2.56
CA LYS A 141 3.62 -1.18 1.80
C LYS A 141 4.06 -2.52 2.39
N ALA A 142 3.91 -2.72 3.70
CA ALA A 142 4.41 -3.92 4.37
C ALA A 142 3.75 -5.22 3.91
N PHE A 143 2.54 -5.15 3.35
CA PHE A 143 1.81 -6.32 2.84
C PHE A 143 2.00 -6.56 1.34
N ILE A 144 2.78 -5.73 0.62
CA ILE A 144 3.02 -5.91 -0.81
C ILE A 144 4.21 -6.85 -1.00
N MET A 145 3.91 -8.14 -1.17
CA MET A 145 4.89 -9.22 -1.41
C MET A 145 4.48 -10.09 -2.61
N GLU A 146 4.16 -9.42 -3.73
CA GLU A 146 3.88 -10.08 -5.01
C GLU A 146 5.17 -10.55 -5.68
N ARG A 147 5.04 -11.40 -6.70
CA ARG A 147 6.20 -11.88 -7.48
C ARG A 147 6.83 -10.74 -8.29
N GLU A 148 5.99 -9.92 -8.90
CA GLU A 148 6.35 -8.79 -9.75
C GLU A 148 6.58 -7.50 -8.97
N ARG A 149 6.14 -7.45 -7.71
CA ARG A 149 6.22 -6.26 -6.87
C ARG A 149 6.40 -6.59 -5.39
N TYR A 150 7.52 -6.14 -4.84
CA TYR A 150 7.81 -6.21 -3.40
C TYR A 150 8.25 -4.84 -2.89
N ASP A 151 7.47 -4.26 -1.96
CA ASP A 151 7.73 -2.91 -1.43
C ASP A 151 8.60 -2.90 -0.15
N GLY A 152 9.24 -4.03 0.21
CA GLY A 152 10.06 -4.11 1.45
C GLY A 152 11.24 -3.15 1.50
N ALA A 153 11.83 -2.79 0.36
CA ALA A 153 12.86 -1.76 0.31
C ALA A 153 12.31 -0.38 0.71
N ASP A 154 11.07 -0.04 0.31
CA ASP A 154 10.45 1.22 0.69
C ASP A 154 10.14 1.26 2.19
N VAL A 155 9.71 0.13 2.77
CA VAL A 155 9.55 -0.01 4.24
C VAL A 155 10.89 0.25 4.95
N ALA A 156 11.97 -0.38 4.48
CA ALA A 156 13.28 -0.22 5.07
C ALA A 156 13.78 1.23 4.98
N HIS A 157 13.59 1.90 3.83
CA HIS A 157 13.95 3.31 3.66
C HIS A 157 13.11 4.25 4.52
N LEU A 158 11.81 3.98 4.71
CA LEU A 158 10.97 4.78 5.61
C LEU A 158 11.47 4.69 7.05
N ILE A 159 11.80 3.49 7.53
CA ILE A 159 12.41 3.30 8.85
C ILE A 159 13.76 4.00 8.92
N GLN A 160 14.63 3.79 7.92
CA GLN A 160 15.95 4.42 7.86
C GLN A 160 15.83 5.95 7.90
N ALA A 161 14.89 6.56 7.20
CA ALA A 161 14.80 8.02 7.20
C ALA A 161 14.10 8.57 8.47
N ASN A 162 13.15 7.83 9.06
CA ASN A 162 12.18 8.40 10.01
C ASN A 162 12.09 7.71 11.37
N ALA A 163 12.92 6.70 11.68
CA ALA A 163 12.78 5.88 12.90
C ALA A 163 12.62 6.67 14.21
N GLU A 164 13.27 7.82 14.37
CA GLU A 164 13.19 8.66 15.58
C GLU A 164 11.87 9.45 15.69
N HIS A 165 11.13 9.57 14.59
CA HIS A 165 9.88 10.30 14.49
C HIS A 165 8.65 9.40 14.42
N LEU A 166 8.84 8.10 14.20
CA LEU A 166 7.73 7.14 14.13
C LEU A 166 7.06 6.95 15.50
N ASP A 167 5.73 6.97 15.53
CA ASP A 167 4.92 6.50 16.65
C ASP A 167 4.94 4.96 16.69
N TRP A 168 6.01 4.39 17.26
CA TRP A 168 6.18 2.94 17.37
C TRP A 168 5.04 2.22 18.12
N PRO A 169 4.52 2.71 19.26
CA PRO A 169 3.33 2.14 19.88
C PRO A 169 2.10 2.17 18.96
N GLY A 170 1.85 3.29 18.29
CA GLY A 170 0.78 3.43 17.30
C GLY A 170 0.93 2.47 16.12
N LEU A 171 2.16 2.33 15.60
CA LEU A 171 2.48 1.42 14.50
C LEU A 171 2.23 -0.04 14.88
N LEU A 172 2.69 -0.48 16.06
CA LEU A 172 2.41 -1.82 16.55
C LEU A 172 0.90 -2.07 16.68
N LYS A 173 0.15 -1.07 17.18
CA LYS A 173 -1.31 -1.14 17.28
C LYS A 173 -1.97 -1.24 15.90
N ARG A 174 -1.47 -0.52 14.89
CA ARG A 174 -1.96 -0.56 13.50
C ARG A 174 -1.78 -1.95 12.86
N PHE A 175 -0.66 -2.62 13.11
CA PHE A 175 -0.46 -4.00 12.66
C PHE A 175 -1.34 -5.02 13.40
N SER A 176 -1.70 -4.75 14.67
CA SER A 176 -2.64 -5.56 15.44
C SER A 176 -2.26 -7.07 15.42
N ALA A 177 -3.18 -7.94 14.99
CA ALA A 177 -2.95 -9.39 14.84
C ALA A 177 -1.86 -9.73 13.80
N ASN A 178 -1.56 -8.83 12.86
CA ASN A 178 -0.56 -9.01 11.81
C ASN A 178 0.85 -8.58 12.23
N TRP A 179 1.14 -8.51 13.54
CA TRP A 179 2.45 -8.11 14.07
C TRP A 179 3.63 -8.94 13.55
N ARG A 180 3.40 -10.17 13.08
CA ARG A 180 4.41 -11.01 12.41
C ARG A 180 4.98 -10.36 11.14
N VAL A 181 4.15 -9.64 10.39
CA VAL A 181 4.57 -8.90 9.19
C VAL A 181 5.49 -7.74 9.58
N LEU A 182 5.15 -7.00 10.64
CA LEU A 182 6.02 -5.96 11.18
C LEU A 182 7.36 -6.53 11.64
N LEU A 183 7.35 -7.62 12.42
CA LEU A 183 8.57 -8.29 12.88
C LEU A 183 9.46 -8.75 11.71
N ALA A 184 8.87 -9.28 10.64
CA ALA A 184 9.62 -9.69 9.45
C ALA A 184 10.37 -8.50 8.82
N HIS A 185 9.70 -7.36 8.63
CA HIS A 185 10.34 -6.15 8.10
C HIS A 185 11.39 -5.56 9.03
N LEU A 186 11.16 -5.57 10.35
CA LEU A 186 12.16 -5.11 11.33
C LEU A 186 13.39 -6.02 11.38
N THR A 187 13.19 -7.32 11.23
CA THR A 187 14.29 -8.30 11.11
C THR A 187 15.11 -8.05 9.84
N LEU A 188 14.44 -7.86 8.70
CA LEU A 188 15.09 -7.51 7.44
C LEU A 188 15.80 -6.16 7.52
N PHE A 189 15.20 -5.14 8.15
CA PHE A 189 15.84 -3.84 8.37
C PHE A 189 17.19 -4.00 9.07
N GLY A 190 17.26 -4.80 10.13
CA GLY A 190 18.52 -5.07 10.84
C GLY A 190 19.56 -5.86 10.02
N TYR A 191 19.14 -6.59 9.00
CA TYR A 191 20.02 -7.23 8.02
C TYR A 191 20.51 -6.22 6.97
N ILE A 192 19.61 -5.40 6.44
CA ILE A 192 19.90 -4.38 5.41
C ILE A 192 20.82 -3.30 5.97
N TYR A 193 20.56 -2.82 7.19
CA TYR A 193 21.31 -1.76 7.86
C TYR A 193 21.87 -2.23 9.23
N PRO A 194 22.91 -3.08 9.24
CA PRO A 194 23.43 -3.65 10.49
C PRO A 194 23.94 -2.61 11.49
N GLY A 195 24.45 -1.47 11.00
CA GLY A 195 24.89 -0.34 11.84
C GLY A 195 23.75 0.53 12.38
N GLU A 196 22.55 0.42 11.82
CA GLU A 196 21.40 1.26 12.17
C GLU A 196 20.33 0.52 12.98
N ARG A 197 20.58 -0.73 13.37
CA ARG A 197 19.64 -1.55 14.18
C ARG A 197 19.10 -0.82 15.40
N HIS A 198 19.96 -0.03 16.06
CA HIS A 198 19.65 0.71 17.28
C HIS A 198 18.56 1.79 17.09
N ARG A 199 18.23 2.15 15.84
CA ARG A 199 17.18 3.11 15.53
C ARG A 199 15.78 2.54 15.74
N VAL A 200 15.62 1.23 15.62
CA VAL A 200 14.39 0.53 16.04
C VAL A 200 14.42 0.39 17.56
N PRO A 201 13.36 0.78 18.29
CA PRO A 201 13.36 0.68 19.74
C PRO A 201 13.54 -0.75 20.23
N GLN A 202 14.45 -0.96 21.18
CA GLN A 202 14.73 -2.28 21.73
C GLN A 202 13.49 -2.95 22.33
N TRP A 203 12.65 -2.18 23.03
CA TRP A 203 11.42 -2.69 23.63
C TRP A 203 10.48 -3.32 22.60
N LEU A 204 10.45 -2.80 21.36
CA LEU A 204 9.58 -3.29 20.30
C LEU A 204 10.08 -4.64 19.78
N MET A 205 11.40 -4.76 19.58
CA MET A 205 12.03 -6.02 19.18
C MET A 205 11.87 -7.10 20.27
N ASP A 206 12.02 -6.73 21.54
CA ASP A 206 11.84 -7.64 22.67
C ASP A 206 10.38 -8.12 22.76
N GLU A 207 9.41 -7.21 22.65
CA GLU A 207 7.98 -7.52 22.67
C GLU A 207 7.60 -8.48 21.52
N LEU A 208 8.00 -8.17 20.28
CA LEU A 208 7.64 -8.97 19.12
C LEU A 208 8.31 -10.36 19.15
N THR A 209 9.57 -10.43 19.57
CA THR A 209 10.28 -11.70 19.74
C THR A 209 9.67 -12.54 20.86
N ALA A 210 9.28 -11.92 21.98
CA ALA A 210 8.62 -12.61 23.08
C ALA A 210 7.25 -13.16 22.67
N ARG A 211 6.45 -12.40 21.90
CA ARG A 211 5.19 -12.88 21.32
C ARG A 211 5.41 -14.10 20.43
N LEU A 212 6.40 -14.05 19.55
CA LEU A 212 6.76 -15.17 18.68
C LEU A 212 7.17 -16.41 19.47
N ALA A 213 8.04 -16.25 20.46
CA ALA A 213 8.48 -17.35 21.31
C ALA A 213 7.31 -17.97 22.11
N ALA A 214 6.42 -17.14 22.65
CA ALA A 214 5.25 -17.60 23.38
C ALA A 214 4.26 -18.36 22.49
N GLU A 215 3.99 -17.86 21.27
CA GLU A 215 3.12 -18.54 20.30
C GLU A 215 3.72 -19.87 19.83
N SER A 216 5.03 -19.92 19.54
CA SER A 216 5.72 -21.15 19.13
C SER A 216 5.79 -22.23 20.22
N ALA A 217 5.65 -21.85 21.49
CA ALA A 217 5.57 -22.79 22.61
C ALA A 217 4.17 -23.38 22.82
N GLN A 218 3.14 -22.81 22.19
CA GLN A 218 1.77 -23.33 22.28
C GLN A 218 1.61 -24.57 21.39
N PRO A 219 0.69 -25.50 21.74
CA PRO A 219 0.32 -26.55 20.81
C PRO A 219 -0.22 -25.95 19.51
N PRO A 220 -0.05 -26.61 18.36
CA PRO A 220 -0.66 -26.17 17.10
C PRO A 220 -2.15 -25.90 17.32
N ALA A 221 -2.64 -24.78 16.77
CA ALA A 221 -4.05 -24.44 16.87
C ALA A 221 -4.92 -25.59 16.35
N ALA A 222 -6.07 -25.81 16.99
CA ALA A 222 -6.90 -27.01 16.76
C ALA A 222 -7.48 -27.10 15.34
N ASP A 223 -7.56 -25.98 14.61
CA ASP A 223 -7.73 -25.95 13.16
C ASP A 223 -7.21 -24.61 12.59
N PRO A 224 -5.97 -24.57 12.07
CA PRO A 224 -5.36 -23.38 11.48
C PRO A 224 -5.41 -23.41 9.94
N HIS A 225 -6.41 -24.04 9.31
CA HIS A 225 -6.44 -24.20 7.85
C HIS A 225 -6.69 -22.90 7.05
N VAL A 226 -6.20 -21.76 7.55
CA VAL A 226 -6.21 -20.45 6.88
C VAL A 226 -4.85 -20.21 6.22
N CYS A 227 -4.86 -19.85 4.94
CA CYS A 227 -3.68 -19.34 4.25
C CYS A 227 -3.66 -17.81 4.29
N ALA A 228 -3.00 -17.26 5.32
CA ALA A 228 -2.78 -15.82 5.44
C ALA A 228 -1.81 -15.25 4.38
N GLY A 229 -1.14 -16.10 3.59
CA GLY A 229 -0.30 -15.67 2.47
C GLY A 229 -1.08 -14.88 1.41
N THR A 230 -2.38 -15.15 1.26
CA THR A 230 -3.30 -14.37 0.41
C THR A 230 -3.45 -12.90 0.80
N LEU A 231 -3.07 -12.52 2.03
CA LEU A 231 -2.98 -11.13 2.47
C LEU A 231 -1.67 -10.46 2.02
N LEU A 232 -0.65 -11.24 1.67
CA LEU A 232 0.67 -10.77 1.22
C LEU A 232 0.81 -10.76 -0.30
N SER A 233 0.07 -11.65 -0.97
CA SER A 233 0.03 -11.76 -2.42
C SER A 233 -1.33 -12.24 -2.89
N ARG A 234 -1.87 -11.57 -3.90
CA ARG A 234 -3.15 -11.97 -4.54
C ARG A 234 -3.03 -13.24 -5.39
N GLU A 235 -1.82 -13.58 -5.86
CA GLU A 235 -1.60 -14.67 -6.82
C GLU A 235 -0.81 -15.85 -6.22
N GLN A 236 0.24 -15.59 -5.43
CA GLN A 236 1.26 -16.60 -5.14
C GLN A 236 0.75 -17.74 -4.23
N TYR A 237 -0.38 -17.55 -3.55
CA TYR A 237 -0.99 -18.52 -2.63
C TYR A 237 -2.31 -19.10 -3.17
N LEU A 238 -2.61 -18.90 -4.47
CA LEU A 238 -3.80 -19.48 -5.08
C LEU A 238 -3.77 -21.02 -5.09
N HIS A 239 -2.58 -21.63 -5.21
CA HIS A 239 -2.45 -23.08 -5.10
C HIS A 239 -2.93 -23.60 -3.73
N ASP A 240 -2.57 -22.92 -2.65
CA ASP A 240 -2.94 -23.29 -1.29
C ASP A 240 -4.46 -23.29 -1.10
N VAL A 241 -5.14 -22.26 -1.60
CA VAL A 241 -6.61 -22.14 -1.45
C VAL A 241 -7.39 -22.98 -2.47
N GLU A 242 -6.93 -23.07 -3.72
CA GLU A 242 -7.66 -23.77 -4.79
C GLU A 242 -7.38 -25.28 -4.83
N GLN A 243 -6.19 -25.73 -4.40
CA GLN A 243 -5.75 -27.12 -4.54
C GLN A 243 -5.51 -27.81 -3.19
N LEU A 244 -5.03 -27.09 -2.18
CA LEU A 244 -4.70 -27.67 -0.87
C LEU A 244 -5.83 -27.53 0.16
N GLY A 245 -6.92 -26.84 -0.17
CA GLY A 245 -8.12 -26.70 0.64
C GLY A 245 -8.08 -25.58 1.68
N TYR A 246 -7.03 -24.76 1.72
CA TYR A 246 -6.89 -23.70 2.72
C TYR A 246 -7.97 -22.63 2.55
N VAL A 247 -8.47 -22.13 3.67
CA VAL A 247 -9.32 -20.95 3.75
C VAL A 247 -8.51 -19.71 3.36
N ASP A 248 -9.04 -18.93 2.42
CA ASP A 248 -8.43 -17.67 2.00
C ASP A 248 -8.41 -16.67 3.18
N GLY A 249 -7.22 -16.17 3.53
CA GLY A 249 -7.03 -15.20 4.61
C GLY A 249 -7.84 -13.91 4.42
N ARG A 250 -8.09 -13.52 3.16
CA ARG A 250 -8.92 -12.35 2.80
C ARG A 250 -10.40 -12.54 3.10
N LEU A 251 -10.87 -13.78 3.28
CA LEU A 251 -12.25 -14.11 3.64
C LEU A 251 -12.42 -14.36 5.15
N THR A 252 -11.40 -14.08 5.95
CA THR A 252 -11.48 -14.14 7.42
C THR A 252 -11.78 -12.76 8.01
N PRO A 253 -12.18 -12.66 9.30
CA PRO A 253 -12.55 -11.38 9.92
C PRO A 253 -11.44 -10.31 9.98
N VAL A 254 -10.20 -10.63 9.58
CA VAL A 254 -9.09 -9.66 9.53
C VAL A 254 -9.17 -8.73 8.31
N SER A 255 -9.89 -9.14 7.26
CA SER A 255 -10.05 -8.37 6.01
C SER A 255 -11.51 -7.99 5.81
N THR A 256 -11.73 -6.88 5.11
CA THR A 256 -13.07 -6.42 4.73
C THR A 256 -13.55 -6.98 3.39
N MET A 257 -12.78 -7.85 2.73
CA MET A 257 -13.13 -8.36 1.40
C MET A 257 -14.28 -9.37 1.46
N THR A 258 -15.13 -9.32 0.43
CA THR A 258 -16.16 -10.34 0.16
C THR A 258 -15.64 -11.41 -0.80
N GLU A 259 -16.38 -12.52 -0.94
CA GLU A 259 -16.10 -13.54 -1.96
C GLU A 259 -16.09 -12.93 -3.38
N ASP A 260 -17.03 -12.03 -3.67
CA ASP A 260 -17.09 -11.32 -4.95
C ASP A 260 -15.87 -10.42 -5.18
N ASP A 261 -15.38 -9.75 -4.14
CA ASP A 261 -14.17 -8.92 -4.23
C ASP A 261 -12.94 -9.77 -4.53
N VAL A 262 -12.79 -10.90 -3.82
CA VAL A 262 -11.70 -11.84 -4.03
C VAL A 262 -11.75 -12.41 -5.45
N ALA A 263 -12.92 -12.83 -5.92
CA ALA A 263 -13.10 -13.35 -7.28
C ALA A 263 -12.69 -12.32 -8.33
N ARG A 264 -13.25 -11.11 -8.28
CA ARG A 264 -12.93 -10.03 -9.24
C ARG A 264 -11.45 -9.66 -9.23
N TRP A 265 -10.83 -9.56 -8.05
CA TRP A 265 -9.42 -9.19 -7.95
C TRP A 265 -8.48 -10.29 -8.43
N THR A 266 -8.89 -11.56 -8.27
CA THR A 266 -8.17 -12.73 -8.76
C THR A 266 -8.30 -12.88 -10.28
N GLU A 267 -9.47 -12.62 -10.87
CA GLU A 267 -9.65 -12.58 -12.33
C GLU A 267 -8.81 -11.49 -13.00
N ALA A 268 -8.48 -10.43 -12.26
CA ALA A 268 -7.63 -9.34 -12.74
C ALA A 268 -6.12 -9.65 -12.75
N ILE A 269 -5.71 -10.90 -12.49
CA ILE A 269 -4.32 -11.33 -12.63
C ILE A 269 -4.00 -11.49 -14.12
N PRO A 270 -2.94 -10.85 -14.66
CA PRO A 270 -2.64 -10.87 -16.10
C PRO A 270 -2.58 -12.27 -16.71
N ALA A 271 -2.02 -13.26 -16.00
CA ALA A 271 -1.95 -14.64 -16.46
C ALA A 271 -3.32 -15.33 -16.61
N ARG A 272 -4.35 -14.84 -15.90
CA ARG A 272 -5.75 -15.32 -15.99
C ARG A 272 -6.59 -14.54 -17.01
N GLN A 273 -6.11 -13.38 -17.46
CA GLN A 273 -6.72 -12.61 -18.54
C GLN A 273 -6.27 -13.08 -19.94
N LEU A 274 -5.22 -13.91 -20.00
CA LEU A 274 -4.81 -14.59 -21.23
C LEU A 274 -5.68 -15.84 -21.42
N ASP A 275 -6.54 -15.79 -22.44
CA ASP A 275 -7.45 -16.85 -22.88
C ASP A 275 -6.78 -18.24 -22.94
N PRO A 276 -7.37 -19.32 -22.37
CA PRO A 276 -6.85 -20.69 -22.48
C PRO A 276 -6.77 -21.22 -23.93
N ALA A 277 -7.33 -20.51 -24.91
CA ALA A 277 -7.51 -20.97 -26.28
C ALA A 277 -6.35 -20.68 -27.25
N LEU A 278 -5.11 -20.45 -26.78
CA LEU A 278 -3.95 -20.35 -27.66
C LEU A 278 -2.96 -21.50 -27.40
N PRO A 279 -2.80 -22.47 -28.33
CA PRO A 279 -1.79 -23.51 -28.17
C PRO A 279 -0.40 -22.88 -28.17
N VAL A 280 0.32 -23.06 -27.07
CA VAL A 280 1.73 -22.73 -26.96
C VAL A 280 2.48 -23.53 -28.02
N ALA A 281 3.01 -22.85 -29.03
CA ALA A 281 3.90 -23.47 -30.02
C ALA A 281 5.14 -24.04 -29.30
N PRO A 282 5.62 -25.23 -29.67
CA PRO A 282 6.78 -25.83 -29.01
C PRO A 282 8.03 -25.06 -29.43
N SER A 283 8.52 -24.16 -28.57
CA SER A 283 9.88 -23.65 -28.69
C SER A 283 10.84 -24.74 -28.21
N GLY A 284 11.39 -25.47 -29.16
CA GLY A 284 12.46 -26.44 -28.93
C GLY A 284 13.78 -25.78 -28.48
N GLY A 285 14.64 -26.62 -27.93
CA GLY A 285 16.09 -26.47 -28.04
C GLY A 285 16.82 -25.72 -26.92
N LEU A 286 17.23 -26.49 -25.91
CA LEU A 286 18.61 -26.59 -25.39
C LEU A 286 19.51 -25.33 -25.49
N ALA A 287 19.93 -24.78 -24.35
CA ALA A 287 21.23 -25.06 -23.72
C ALA A 287 21.73 -23.91 -22.82
N ALA A 288 22.43 -24.34 -21.76
CA ALA A 288 23.24 -23.61 -20.77
C ALA A 288 22.49 -22.80 -19.70
#